data_AF-A0A7K4A2H4-F1
#
_entry.id   AF-A0A7K4A2H4-F1
#
_cell.length_a   1.000
_cell.length_b   1.000
_cell.length_c   1.000
_cell.angle_alpha   90.00
_cell.angle_beta   90.00
_cell.angle_gamma   90.00
#
_symmetry.space_group_name_H-M   'P 1'
#
loop_
_entity.id
_entity.type
_entity.pdbx_description
1 polymer ?
#
loop_
_entity_poly.entity_id
_entity_poly.type
_entity_poly.pdbx_seq_one_letter_code
_entity_poly.pdbx_strand_id
1 'polypeptide(L)'
;MTASRRGGGPPRRSSRKHYNHYHQRGRAIEAMASRLLERKGYSVIRSVRYTQGVHLVAWCDWAPPLFVHVRRSKKSVTRPGEIATFWPGEVVTLRTIPRWDGMSVQLWIYAGRTFGWQFFEVFPSGIREVEGVVA
;
A
#
# COMPACT_ATOMS: atom_id res chain seq x y z
N MET A 1 39.37 12.68 47.06
CA MET A 1 38.58 11.44 47.27
C MET A 1 37.11 11.83 47.19
N THR A 2 36.17 11.25 46.46
CA THR A 2 36.08 10.17 45.45
C THR A 2 34.68 10.35 44.82
N ALA A 3 34.54 10.02 43.53
CA ALA A 3 33.36 10.28 42.70
C ALA A 3 32.09 9.52 43.10
N SER A 4 30.92 10.03 42.67
CA SER A 4 29.78 9.16 42.35
C SER A 4 29.15 9.54 41.01
N ARG A 5 29.23 8.59 40.07
CA ARG A 5 28.62 8.58 38.73
C ARG A 5 27.21 7.98 38.84
N ARG A 6 26.28 8.46 37.99
CA ARG A 6 25.68 7.68 36.88
C ARG A 6 24.49 8.44 36.30
N GLY A 7 24.70 9.09 35.16
CA GLY A 7 23.63 9.54 34.28
C GLY A 7 22.99 8.34 33.58
N GLY A 8 21.70 8.12 33.84
CA GLY A 8 20.86 7.21 33.06
C GLY A 8 20.28 7.93 31.86
N GLY A 9 21.00 7.92 30.74
CA GLY A 9 20.44 8.33 29.45
C GLY A 9 19.45 7.28 28.93
N PRO A 10 18.33 7.66 28.29
CA PRO A 10 17.33 6.71 27.83
C PRO A 10 17.88 5.86 26.68
N PRO A 11 17.47 4.57 26.55
CA PRO A 11 17.97 3.69 25.51
C PRO A 11 17.38 4.06 24.14
N ARG A 12 18.07 4.92 23.39
CA ARG A 12 17.76 5.20 21.97
C ARG A 12 18.63 4.35 21.05
N ARG A 13 18.37 3.04 20.91
CA ARG A 13 18.94 2.21 19.80
C ARG A 13 18.39 0.78 19.79
N SER A 14 17.17 0.59 19.31
CA SER A 14 16.76 -0.72 18.76
C SER A 14 15.72 -0.63 17.64
N SER A 15 14.95 0.45 17.59
CA SER A 15 13.90 0.66 16.58
C SER A 15 14.44 0.79 15.13
N ARG A 16 15.59 1.44 14.90
CA ARG A 16 16.08 1.73 13.53
C ARG A 16 16.35 0.51 12.64
N LYS A 17 16.69 -0.66 13.20
CA LYS A 17 17.03 -1.85 12.39
C LYS A 17 15.80 -2.54 11.80
N HIS A 18 14.69 -2.60 12.53
CA HIS A 18 13.44 -3.21 12.05
C HIS A 18 12.72 -2.35 11.01
N TYR A 19 12.84 -1.02 11.11
CA TYR A 19 12.27 -0.09 10.14
C TYR A 19 12.87 -0.31 8.74
N ASN A 20 14.19 -0.40 8.62
CA ASN A 20 14.86 -0.48 7.31
C ASN A 20 14.52 -1.73 6.47
N HIS A 21 14.30 -2.89 7.10
CA HIS A 21 14.09 -4.12 6.32
C HIS A 21 12.68 -4.23 5.73
N TYR A 22 11.67 -3.72 6.43
CA TYR A 22 10.32 -3.55 5.88
C TYR A 22 10.27 -2.44 4.81
N HIS A 23 11.03 -1.36 4.98
CA HIS A 23 11.10 -0.26 4.01
C HIS A 23 11.68 -0.67 2.66
N GLN A 24 12.63 -1.60 2.57
CA GLN A 24 13.18 -1.99 1.26
C GLN A 24 12.24 -2.91 0.46
N ARG A 25 11.53 -3.83 1.15
CA ARG A 25 10.62 -4.78 0.49
C ARG A 25 9.32 -4.13 0.01
N GLY A 26 8.81 -3.14 0.75
CA GLY A 26 7.67 -2.31 0.32
C GLY A 26 7.99 -1.50 -0.94
N ARG A 27 9.19 -0.90 -1.02
CA ARG A 27 9.62 -0.16 -2.24
C ARG A 27 9.65 -1.03 -3.49
N ALA A 28 10.05 -2.30 -3.38
CA ALA A 28 10.13 -3.17 -4.56
C ALA A 28 8.75 -3.46 -5.17
N ILE A 29 7.74 -3.76 -4.34
CA ILE A 29 6.37 -4.02 -4.82
C ILE A 29 5.70 -2.75 -5.33
N GLU A 30 5.95 -1.60 -4.69
CA GLU A 30 5.50 -0.30 -5.18
C GLU A 30 6.10 0.02 -6.56
N ALA A 31 7.40 -0.21 -6.74
CA ALA A 31 8.06 0.00 -8.03
C ALA A 31 7.50 -0.93 -9.13
N MET A 32 7.20 -2.19 -8.78
CA MET A 32 6.55 -3.12 -9.71
C MET A 32 5.15 -2.66 -10.11
N ALA A 33 4.36 -2.16 -9.15
CA ALA A 33 3.04 -1.60 -9.40
C ALA A 33 3.10 -0.32 -10.25
N SER A 34 4.02 0.60 -9.92
CA SER A 34 4.29 1.82 -10.72
C SER A 34 4.58 1.48 -12.17
N ARG A 35 5.49 0.52 -12.40
CA ARG A 35 5.83 0.07 -13.76
C ARG A 35 4.68 -0.64 -14.48
N LEU A 36 3.75 -1.23 -13.75
CA LEU A 36 2.54 -1.82 -14.34
C LEU A 36 1.61 -0.70 -14.83
N LEU A 37 1.41 0.33 -14.03
CA LEU A 37 0.64 1.53 -14.37
C LEU A 37 1.26 2.32 -15.53
N GLU A 38 2.56 2.60 -15.46
CA GLU A 38 3.31 3.33 -16.50
C GLU A 38 3.22 2.62 -17.86
N ARG A 39 3.33 1.29 -17.90
CA ARG A 39 3.15 0.50 -19.13
C ARG A 39 1.75 0.57 -19.71
N LYS A 40 0.75 0.91 -18.89
CA LYS A 40 -0.63 1.15 -19.30
C LYS A 40 -0.87 2.60 -19.72
N GLY A 41 0.15 3.46 -19.69
CA GLY A 41 0.03 4.86 -20.10
C GLY A 41 -0.30 5.83 -18.96
N TYR A 42 -0.28 5.36 -17.71
CA TYR A 42 -0.47 6.24 -16.56
C TYR A 42 0.80 7.00 -16.20
N SER A 43 0.65 8.26 -15.84
CA SER A 43 1.63 8.97 -15.01
C SER A 43 1.41 8.59 -13.55
N VAL A 44 2.50 8.38 -12.80
CA VAL A 44 2.43 7.85 -11.42
C VAL A 44 3.27 8.68 -10.46
N ILE A 45 2.67 9.09 -9.34
CA ILE A 45 3.38 9.65 -8.18
C ILE A 45 3.36 8.63 -7.05
N ARG A 46 4.51 8.44 -6.42
CA ARG A 46 4.65 7.60 -5.23
C ARG A 46 4.65 8.43 -3.96
N SER A 47 3.84 8.01 -2.98
CA SER A 47 3.84 8.58 -1.65
C SER A 47 5.19 8.39 -0.94
N VAL A 48 5.66 9.45 -0.28
CA VAL A 48 6.96 9.45 0.41
C VAL A 48 6.89 8.64 1.70
N ARG A 49 5.74 8.67 2.42
CA ARG A 49 5.55 8.01 3.72
C ARG A 49 4.64 6.80 3.62
N TYR A 50 5.09 5.68 4.20
CA TYR A 50 4.35 4.42 4.31
C TYR A 50 3.14 4.46 5.26
N THR A 51 2.99 5.52 6.04
CA THR A 51 1.85 5.70 6.94
C THR A 51 0.62 6.24 6.21
N GLN A 52 0.75 6.55 4.92
CA GLN A 52 -0.37 7.02 4.11
C GLN A 52 -1.15 5.81 3.60
N GLY A 53 -2.48 5.89 3.66
CA GLY A 53 -3.37 4.87 3.10
C GLY A 53 -3.16 4.64 1.61
N VAL A 54 -2.47 5.54 0.91
CA VAL A 54 -2.22 5.46 -0.54
C VAL A 54 -0.73 5.47 -0.80
N HIS A 55 -0.26 4.47 -1.54
CA HIS A 55 1.14 4.31 -1.91
C HIS A 55 1.45 4.94 -3.26
N LEU A 56 0.53 4.83 -4.22
CA LEU A 56 0.66 5.39 -5.57
C LEU A 56 -0.60 6.17 -5.92
N VAL A 57 -0.42 7.28 -6.61
CA VAL A 57 -1.50 8.00 -7.29
C VAL A 57 -1.16 7.96 -8.77
N ALA A 58 -2.10 7.47 -9.58
CA ALA A 58 -1.93 7.32 -11.01
C ALA A 58 -3.03 8.10 -11.76
N TRP A 59 -2.69 8.71 -12.88
CA TRP A 59 -3.64 9.42 -13.73
C TRP A 59 -3.22 9.34 -15.21
N CYS A 60 -4.19 9.55 -16.08
CA CYS A 60 -4.02 9.69 -17.53
C CYS A 60 -5.18 10.53 -18.09
N ASP A 61 -5.14 10.84 -19.38
CA ASP A 61 -6.14 11.74 -19.99
C ASP A 61 -7.48 11.04 -20.31
N TRP A 62 -7.48 9.70 -20.40
CA TRP A 62 -8.63 8.92 -20.87
C TRP A 62 -9.36 8.15 -19.75
N ALA A 63 -8.83 8.13 -18.52
CA ALA A 63 -9.49 7.52 -17.38
C ALA A 63 -9.34 8.36 -16.11
N PRO A 64 -10.29 8.23 -15.16
CA PRO A 64 -10.21 8.89 -13.87
C PRO A 64 -8.94 8.52 -13.09
N PRO A 65 -8.52 9.38 -12.14
CA PRO A 65 -7.36 9.10 -11.31
C PRO A 65 -7.60 7.89 -10.39
N LEU A 66 -6.52 7.15 -10.17
CA LEU A 66 -6.48 5.90 -9.43
C LEU A 66 -5.55 6.01 -8.23
N PHE A 67 -6.09 5.73 -7.04
CA PHE A 67 -5.36 5.77 -5.77
C PHE A 67 -5.11 4.34 -5.33
N VAL A 68 -3.84 3.94 -5.28
CA VAL A 68 -3.44 2.54 -5.07
C VAL A 68 -2.72 2.37 -3.74
N HIS A 69 -3.21 1.45 -2.93
CA HIS A 69 -2.46 0.84 -1.83
C HIS A 69 -1.92 -0.51 -2.27
N VAL A 70 -0.65 -0.79 -1.96
CA VAL A 70 0.02 -2.02 -2.40
C VAL A 70 0.37 -2.89 -1.20
N ARG A 71 -0.02 -4.16 -1.25
CA ARG A 71 0.35 -5.18 -0.27
C ARG A 71 1.02 -6.36 -0.95
N ARG A 72 1.89 -7.01 -0.19
CA ARG A 72 2.44 -8.32 -0.56
C ARG A 72 1.83 -9.37 0.35
N SER A 73 1.36 -10.45 -0.25
CA SER A 73 0.88 -11.62 0.47
C SER A 73 1.65 -12.86 0.01
N LYS A 74 1.73 -13.86 0.89
CA LYS A 74 2.20 -15.20 0.52
C LYS A 74 1.06 -16.10 0.03
N LYS A 75 -0.18 -15.70 0.27
CA LYS A 75 -1.40 -16.43 -0.10
C LYS A 75 -2.24 -15.57 -1.05
N SER A 76 -2.84 -16.20 -2.05
CA SER A 76 -3.88 -15.54 -2.83
C SER A 76 -5.09 -15.25 -1.95
N VAL A 77 -5.75 -14.13 -2.21
CA VAL A 77 -7.08 -13.84 -1.67
C VAL A 77 -8.10 -14.45 -2.62
N THR A 78 -9.01 -15.27 -2.10
CA THR A 78 -9.97 -15.97 -2.97
C THR A 78 -11.29 -15.21 -3.08
N ARG A 79 -11.62 -14.39 -2.07
CA ARG A 79 -12.87 -13.61 -2.04
C ARG A 79 -12.62 -12.18 -1.57
N PRO A 80 -13.31 -11.17 -2.12
CA PRO A 80 -13.19 -9.78 -1.69
C PRO A 80 -13.41 -9.58 -0.18
N GLY A 81 -14.33 -10.35 0.43
CA GLY A 81 -14.63 -10.26 1.86
C GLY A 81 -13.46 -10.62 2.78
N GLU A 82 -12.53 -11.48 2.31
CA GLU A 82 -11.35 -11.89 3.10
C GLU A 82 -10.36 -10.73 3.30
N ILE A 83 -10.43 -9.69 2.47
CA ILE A 83 -9.54 -8.53 2.54
C ILE A 83 -9.73 -7.76 3.82
N ALA A 84 -10.98 -7.56 4.23
CA ALA A 84 -11.30 -6.88 5.49
C ALA A 84 -10.82 -7.69 6.71
N THR A 85 -10.70 -9.01 6.58
CA THR A 85 -10.16 -9.89 7.62
C THR A 85 -8.63 -9.84 7.68
N PHE A 86 -7.95 -9.86 6.54
CA PHE A 86 -6.48 -9.87 6.48
C PHE A 86 -5.84 -8.50 6.70
N TRP A 87 -6.50 -7.42 6.26
CA TRP A 87 -5.98 -6.05 6.34
C TRP A 87 -7.04 -5.05 6.81
N PRO A 88 -7.60 -5.23 8.03
CA PRO A 88 -8.68 -4.39 8.53
C PRO A 88 -8.30 -2.91 8.62
N GLY A 89 -7.09 -2.60 9.10
CA GLY A 89 -6.62 -1.21 9.27
C GLY A 89 -6.45 -0.47 7.94
N GLU A 90 -5.91 -1.17 6.94
CA GLU A 90 -5.75 -0.65 5.58
C GLU A 90 -7.11 -0.42 4.93
N VAL A 91 -8.05 -1.37 5.04
CA VAL A 91 -9.40 -1.21 4.50
C VAL A 91 -10.12 -0.03 5.15
N VAL A 92 -10.04 0.12 6.47
CA VAL A 92 -10.62 1.28 7.17
C VAL A 92 -10.02 2.57 6.64
N THR A 93 -8.70 2.64 6.50
CA THR A 93 -8.01 3.83 5.98
C THR A 93 -8.47 4.13 4.54
N LEU A 94 -8.52 3.13 3.67
CA LEU A 94 -8.96 3.29 2.28
C LEU A 94 -10.44 3.68 2.14
N ARG A 95 -11.29 3.23 3.05
CA ARG A 95 -12.70 3.64 3.09
C ARG A 95 -12.85 5.13 3.39
N THR A 96 -12.01 5.68 4.26
CA THR A 96 -12.07 7.10 4.67
C THR A 96 -11.59 8.10 3.61
N ILE A 97 -10.97 7.63 2.52
CA ILE A 97 -10.50 8.52 1.45
C ILE A 97 -11.72 9.17 0.78
N PRO A 98 -11.80 10.52 0.72
CA PRO A 98 -12.84 11.22 -0.03
C PRO A 98 -12.81 10.82 -1.49
N ARG A 99 -13.98 10.57 -2.09
CA ARG A 99 -14.12 10.19 -3.50
C ARG A 99 -14.79 11.32 -4.26
N TRP A 100 -14.21 11.67 -5.40
CA TRP A 100 -14.84 12.50 -6.42
C TRP A 100 -15.33 11.61 -7.55
N ASP A 101 -16.23 12.11 -8.39
CA ASP A 101 -16.81 11.33 -9.47
C ASP A 101 -15.73 10.74 -10.39
N GLY A 102 -15.84 9.44 -10.64
CA GLY A 102 -14.90 8.66 -11.43
C GLY A 102 -13.65 8.17 -10.68
N MET A 103 -13.24 8.78 -9.56
CA MET A 103 -12.04 8.39 -8.82
C MET A 103 -12.16 6.95 -8.27
N SER A 104 -11.12 6.13 -8.50
CA SER A 104 -11.05 4.78 -7.95
C SER A 104 -10.01 4.67 -6.84
N VAL A 105 -10.35 3.96 -5.77
CA VAL A 105 -9.45 3.63 -4.65
C VAL A 105 -9.28 2.13 -4.62
N GLN A 106 -8.06 1.65 -4.85
CA GLN A 106 -7.79 0.23 -4.99
C GLN A 106 -6.72 -0.27 -4.01
N LEU A 107 -6.93 -1.50 -3.54
CA LEU A 107 -5.95 -2.31 -2.84
C LEU A 107 -5.42 -3.37 -3.81
N TRP A 108 -4.12 -3.32 -4.08
CA TRP A 108 -3.44 -4.27 -4.95
C TRP A 108 -2.62 -5.24 -4.12
N ILE A 109 -2.81 -6.53 -4.36
CA ILE A 109 -2.15 -7.59 -3.63
C ILE A 109 -1.24 -8.34 -4.60
N TYR A 110 0.05 -8.28 -4.35
CA TYR A 110 1.01 -9.16 -5.02
C TYR A 110 1.16 -10.46 -4.22
N ALA A 111 0.59 -11.54 -4.74
CA ALA A 111 0.60 -12.88 -4.14
C ALA A 111 1.77 -13.75 -4.66
N GLY A 112 2.88 -13.13 -5.04
CA GLY A 112 4.07 -13.80 -5.56
C GLY A 112 3.96 -14.19 -7.03
N ARG A 113 4.95 -14.95 -7.53
CA ARG A 113 5.04 -15.30 -8.96
C ARG A 113 3.94 -16.26 -9.41
N THR A 114 3.47 -17.12 -8.53
CA THR A 114 2.48 -18.16 -8.84
C THR A 114 1.09 -17.58 -9.07
N PHE A 115 0.66 -16.66 -8.19
CA PHE A 115 -0.68 -16.07 -8.23
C PHE A 115 -0.73 -14.67 -8.83
N GLY A 116 0.41 -13.99 -8.93
CA GLY A 116 0.51 -12.69 -9.57
C GLY A 116 -0.13 -11.55 -8.77
N TRP A 117 -0.66 -10.58 -9.52
CA TRP A 117 -1.36 -9.41 -8.97
C TRP A 117 -2.85 -9.69 -8.88
N GLN A 118 -3.44 -9.25 -7.78
CA GLN A 118 -4.89 -9.25 -7.55
C GLN A 118 -5.31 -7.82 -7.22
N PHE A 119 -6.44 -7.39 -7.77
CA PHE A 119 -6.86 -6.00 -7.76
C PHE A 119 -8.24 -5.89 -7.13
N PHE A 120 -8.36 -5.03 -6.13
CA PHE A 120 -9.60 -4.86 -5.41
C PHE A 120 -9.93 -3.39 -5.28
N GLU A 121 -11.11 -3.00 -5.73
CA GLU A 121 -11.65 -1.68 -5.51
C GLU A 121 -12.33 -1.61 -4.14
N VAL A 122 -11.94 -0.61 -3.36
CA VAL A 122 -12.45 -0.36 -2.02
C VAL A 122 -13.42 0.80 -2.10
N PHE A 123 -14.68 0.54 -1.79
CA PHE A 123 -15.75 1.52 -1.64
C PHE A 123 -15.97 1.85 -0.17
N PRO A 124 -16.62 2.98 0.17
CA PRO A 124 -17.00 3.26 1.56
C PRO A 124 -17.80 2.12 2.20
N SER A 125 -18.70 1.51 1.42
CA SER A 125 -19.64 0.47 1.85
C SER A 125 -19.16 -0.96 1.60
N GLY A 126 -18.11 -1.19 0.80
CA GLY A 126 -17.83 -2.53 0.29
C GLY A 126 -16.46 -2.68 -0.38
N ILE A 127 -16.17 -3.89 -0.84
CA ILE A 127 -14.95 -4.23 -1.59
C ILE A 127 -15.37 -5.10 -2.77
N ARG A 128 -14.82 -4.81 -3.95
CA ARG A 128 -15.08 -5.53 -5.19
C ARG A 128 -13.76 -5.93 -5.83
N GLU A 129 -13.67 -7.14 -6.36
CA GLU A 129 -12.54 -7.53 -7.22
C GLU A 129 -12.70 -6.91 -8.61
N VAL A 130 -11.62 -6.39 -9.17
CA VAL A 130 -11.62 -5.74 -10.49
C VAL A 130 -10.61 -6.40 -11.42
N GLU A 131 -10.92 -6.43 -12.70
CA GLU A 131 -10.02 -6.97 -13.71
C GLU A 131 -8.89 -5.97 -14.01
N GLY A 132 -7.78 -6.12 -13.29
CA GLY A 132 -6.56 -5.38 -13.59
C GLY A 132 -6.67 -3.87 -13.43
N VAL A 133 -5.73 -3.17 -14.07
CA VAL A 133 -5.79 -1.72 -14.24
C VAL A 133 -6.68 -1.45 -15.44
N VAL A 134 -7.86 -0.91 -15.18
CA VAL A 134 -8.83 -0.57 -16.22
C VAL A 134 -8.19 0.42 -17.19
N ALA A 135 -8.28 0.12 -18.49
CA ALA A 135 -8.06 1.07 -19.57
C ALA A 135 -9.42 1.66 -19.99
#